data_AF-A0A353LZA5-F1
#
_entry.id   AF-A0A353LZA5-F1
#
_cell.length_a   1.000
_cell.length_b   1.000
_cell.length_c   1.000
_cell.angle_alpha   90.00
_cell.angle_beta   90.00
_cell.angle_gamma   90.00
#
_symmetry.space_group_name_H-M   'P 1'
#
loop_
_entity.id
_entity.type
_entity.pdbx_description
1 polymer ?
#
loop_
_entity_poly.entity_id
_entity_poly.type
_entity_poly.pdbx_seq_one_letter_code
_entity_poly.pdbx_strand_id
1 'polypeptide(L)'
;MYPRFLIGFDSGIVCCHSIMVTRFMCQSCRSTHALLPEFVIPFKSHSLFFVLAVLKDYFLSSLTVSQLCAKYEIPPATLYSWKAAFLKDKRIWLGALQDTLTSAKEFLDFLLRRGLEHNLGEFFAIANRSLFQTRIIRGNGSFTPD
;
A
#
# COMPACT_ATOMS: atom_id res chain seq x y z
N MET A 1 -23.06 -6.64 -13.67
CA MET A 1 -22.55 -6.24 -12.33
C MET A 1 -22.53 -7.46 -11.43
N TYR A 2 -21.81 -7.42 -10.31
CA TYR A 2 -21.89 -8.45 -9.27
C TYR A 2 -21.87 -7.80 -7.88
N PRO A 3 -22.56 -8.38 -6.88
CA PRO A 3 -22.49 -7.88 -5.51
C PRO A 3 -21.15 -8.26 -4.88
N ARG A 4 -20.57 -7.33 -4.12
CA ARG A 4 -19.36 -7.54 -3.32
C ARG A 4 -19.61 -7.07 -1.89
N PHE A 5 -19.31 -7.93 -0.95
CA PHE A 5 -19.39 -7.61 0.47
C PHE A 5 -18.11 -6.93 0.96
N LEU A 6 -18.27 -5.85 1.72
CA LEU A 6 -17.19 -5.06 2.28
C LEU A 6 -17.37 -4.85 3.79
N ILE A 7 -16.31 -5.09 4.54
CA ILE A 7 -16.23 -4.83 5.98
C ILE A 7 -15.88 -3.35 6.17
N GLY A 8 -16.71 -2.67 6.96
CA GLY A 8 -16.64 -1.26 7.33
C GLY A 8 -16.63 -1.08 8.84
N PHE A 9 -16.45 0.18 9.29
CA PHE A 9 -16.47 0.54 10.71
C PHE A 9 -17.25 1.82 10.90
N ASP A 10 -18.51 1.68 11.30
CA ASP A 10 -19.46 2.77 11.39
C ASP A 10 -19.88 2.97 12.84
N SER A 11 -19.80 4.21 13.33
CA SER A 11 -20.23 4.57 14.69
C SER A 11 -19.66 3.68 15.80
N GLY A 12 -18.45 3.14 15.61
CA GLY A 12 -17.78 2.28 16.59
C GLY A 12 -18.04 0.78 16.42
N ILE A 13 -18.77 0.35 15.38
CA ILE A 13 -19.19 -1.03 15.18
C ILE A 13 -18.66 -1.56 13.83
N VAL A 14 -18.23 -2.82 13.80
CA VAL A 14 -17.85 -3.51 12.56
C VAL A 14 -19.12 -3.87 11.78
N CYS A 15 -19.19 -3.45 10.52
CA CYS A 15 -20.37 -3.65 9.67
C CYS A 15 -20.02 -4.32 8.35
N CYS A 16 -20.99 -5.02 7.75
CA CYS A 16 -20.87 -5.62 6.42
C CYS A 16 -21.79 -4.91 5.44
N HIS A 17 -21.21 -4.24 4.45
CA HIS A 17 -21.92 -3.55 3.37
C HIS A 17 -21.92 -4.41 2.11
N SER A 18 -22.96 -4.28 1.28
CA SER A 18 -22.98 -4.84 -0.07
C SER A 18 -22.90 -3.71 -1.08
N ILE A 19 -21.95 -3.78 -2.00
CA ILE A 19 -21.82 -2.84 -3.11
C ILE A 19 -21.96 -3.58 -4.44
N MET A 20 -22.43 -2.88 -5.47
CA MET A 20 -22.49 -3.41 -6.83
C MET A 20 -21.23 -3.01 -7.59
N VAL A 21 -20.50 -4.01 -8.10
CA VAL A 21 -19.29 -3.80 -8.90
C VAL A 21 -19.60 -4.02 -10.37
N THR A 22 -19.24 -3.03 -11.19
CA THR A 22 -19.36 -3.12 -12.65
C THR A 22 -18.27 -4.02 -13.20
N ARG A 23 -18.64 -4.90 -14.13
CA ARG A 23 -17.71 -5.76 -14.86
C ARG A 23 -17.90 -5.58 -16.36
N PHE A 24 -16.82 -5.65 -17.11
CA PHE A 24 -16.85 -5.61 -18.57
C PHE A 24 -15.86 -6.63 -19.14
N MET A 25 -16.15 -7.14 -20.34
CA MET A 25 -15.24 -8.01 -21.07
C MET A 25 -14.31 -7.13 -21.91
N CYS A 26 -13.01 -7.19 -21.65
CA CYS A 26 -12.03 -6.46 -22.44
C CYS A 26 -11.81 -7.16 -23.77
N GLN A 27 -11.98 -6.42 -24.87
CA GLN A 27 -11.81 -6.95 -26.22
C GLN A 27 -10.35 -7.27 -26.55
N SER A 28 -9.40 -6.55 -25.94
CA SER A 28 -7.96 -6.72 -26.20
C SER A 28 -7.37 -7.95 -25.52
N CYS A 29 -7.56 -8.12 -24.21
CA CYS A 29 -7.00 -9.24 -23.45
C CYS A 29 -7.96 -10.44 -23.28
N ARG A 30 -9.20 -10.33 -23.81
CA ARG A 30 -10.27 -11.34 -23.70
C ARG A 30 -10.60 -11.77 -22.26
N SER A 31 -10.28 -10.92 -21.27
CA SER A 31 -10.53 -11.17 -19.85
C SER A 31 -11.66 -10.27 -19.32
N THR A 32 -12.31 -10.71 -18.25
CA THR A 32 -13.30 -9.88 -17.54
C THR A 32 -12.59 -8.98 -16.54
N HIS A 33 -12.82 -7.67 -16.64
CA HIS A 33 -12.30 -6.68 -15.71
C HIS A 33 -13.41 -6.14 -14.82
N ALA A 34 -13.06 -5.84 -13.57
CA ALA A 34 -13.93 -5.17 -12.62
C ALA A 34 -13.52 -3.70 -12.51
N LEU A 35 -14.48 -2.79 -12.55
CA LEU A 35 -14.30 -1.38 -12.20
C LEU A 35 -14.55 -1.25 -10.71
N LEU A 36 -13.46 -1.23 -9.94
CA LEU A 36 -13.51 -1.12 -8.49
C LEU A 36 -13.56 0.37 -8.07
N PRO A 37 -14.47 0.74 -7.15
CA PRO A 37 -14.40 2.04 -6.49
C PRO A 37 -13.09 2.20 -5.70
N GLU A 38 -12.63 3.44 -5.50
CA GLU A 38 -11.34 3.76 -4.87
C GLU A 38 -11.22 3.21 -3.44
N PHE A 39 -12.33 3.11 -2.71
CA PHE A 39 -12.35 2.58 -1.35
C PHE A 39 -12.27 1.05 -1.28
N VAL A 40 -12.19 0.36 -2.42
CA VAL A 40 -12.16 -1.11 -2.48
C VAL A 40 -10.75 -1.61 -2.70
N ILE A 41 -10.20 -2.29 -1.69
CA ILE A 41 -8.90 -2.97 -1.81
C ILE A 41 -9.09 -4.23 -2.66
N PRO A 42 -8.33 -4.43 -3.76
CA PRO A 42 -8.42 -5.65 -4.57
C PRO A 42 -8.21 -6.92 -3.73
N PHE A 43 -9.03 -7.95 -3.97
CA PHE A 43 -8.96 -9.26 -3.31
C PHE A 43 -9.12 -9.27 -1.78
N LYS A 44 -9.54 -8.16 -1.16
CA LYS A 44 -9.84 -8.07 0.27
C LYS A 44 -11.32 -7.78 0.50
N SER A 45 -11.87 -8.34 1.57
CA SER A 45 -13.22 -7.99 2.05
C SER A 45 -13.23 -6.67 2.83
N HIS A 46 -12.09 -6.16 3.28
CA HIS A 46 -12.04 -4.92 4.07
C HIS A 46 -12.06 -3.70 3.14
N SER A 47 -12.88 -2.71 3.46
CA SER A 47 -12.81 -1.40 2.82
C SER A 47 -11.51 -0.69 3.18
N LEU A 48 -11.05 0.21 2.31
CA LEU A 48 -9.89 1.05 2.58
C LEU A 48 -10.09 1.87 3.85
N PHE A 49 -11.27 2.48 4.03
CA PHE A 49 -11.60 3.27 5.22
C PHE A 49 -11.54 2.46 6.50
N PHE A 50 -11.99 1.20 6.49
CA PHE A 50 -11.84 0.30 7.63
C PHE A 50 -10.38 0.12 8.03
N VAL A 51 -9.52 -0.24 7.07
CA VAL A 51 -8.09 -0.45 7.32
C VAL A 51 -7.42 0.84 7.81
N LEU A 52 -7.79 2.00 7.24
CA LEU A 52 -7.27 3.29 7.69
C LEU A 52 -7.72 3.65 9.10
N ALA A 53 -8.96 3.35 9.49
CA ALA A 53 -9.45 3.57 10.85
C ALA A 53 -8.68 2.72 11.87
N VAL A 54 -8.46 1.44 11.56
CA VAL A 54 -7.64 0.51 12.36
C VAL A 54 -6.23 1.08 12.57
N LEU A 55 -5.59 1.53 11.49
CA LEU A 55 -4.23 2.06 11.55
C LEU A 55 -4.14 3.41 12.25
N LYS A 56 -5.16 4.27 12.09
CA LYS A 56 -5.27 5.54 12.82
C LYS A 56 -5.23 5.27 14.33
N ASP A 57 -6.06 4.34 14.80
CA ASP A 57 -6.08 3.98 16.22
C ASP A 57 -4.77 3.32 16.66
N TYR A 58 -4.16 2.48 15.81
CA TYR A 58 -2.87 1.88 16.12
C TYR A 58 -1.77 2.90 16.37
N PHE A 59 -1.71 3.99 15.59
CA PHE A 59 -0.66 5.00 15.71
C PHE A 59 -0.99 6.14 16.68
N LEU A 60 -2.27 6.46 16.88
CA LEU A 60 -2.68 7.69 17.57
C LEU A 60 -3.46 7.45 18.86
N SER A 61 -3.94 6.23 19.12
CA SER A 61 -4.67 5.92 20.36
C SER A 61 -3.76 5.31 21.42
N SER A 62 -4.23 5.28 22.67
CA SER A 62 -3.59 4.58 23.79
C SER A 62 -4.03 3.11 23.92
N LEU A 63 -4.71 2.56 22.90
CA LEU A 63 -5.17 1.17 22.95
C LEU A 63 -4.00 0.20 22.82
N THR A 64 -4.03 -0.86 23.62
CA THR A 64 -3.14 -2.01 23.41
C THR A 64 -3.54 -2.74 22.13
N VAL A 65 -2.60 -3.51 21.55
CA VAL A 65 -2.88 -4.35 20.37
C VAL A 65 -4.06 -5.29 20.61
N SER A 66 -4.20 -5.86 21.82
CA SER A 66 -5.32 -6.74 22.19
C SER A 66 -6.66 -5.99 22.17
N GLN A 67 -6.73 -4.82 22.81
CA GLN A 67 -7.94 -4.00 22.82
C GLN A 67 -8.33 -3.51 21.42
N LEU A 68 -7.34 -3.14 20.61
CA LEU A 68 -7.57 -2.71 19.23
C LEU A 68 -8.08 -3.86 18.37
N CYS A 69 -7.48 -5.05 18.47
CA CYS A 69 -7.94 -6.25 17.77
C CYS A 69 -9.37 -6.63 18.18
N ALA A 70 -9.71 -6.50 19.47
CA ALA A 70 -11.06 -6.72 19.97
C ALA A 70 -12.05 -5.68 19.42
N LYS A 71 -11.69 -4.39 19.42
CA LYS A 71 -12.53 -3.29 18.91
C LYS A 71 -12.91 -3.46 17.44
N TYR A 72 -11.95 -3.90 16.62
CA TYR A 72 -12.14 -4.04 15.17
C TYR A 72 -12.44 -5.47 14.73
N GLU A 73 -12.57 -6.42 15.66
CA GLU A 73 -12.82 -7.84 15.38
C GLU A 73 -11.82 -8.46 14.38
N ILE A 74 -10.54 -8.06 14.50
CA ILE A 74 -9.46 -8.56 13.63
C ILE A 74 -8.42 -9.37 14.40
N PRO A 75 -7.80 -10.37 13.77
CA PRO A 75 -6.63 -11.03 14.34
C PRO A 75 -5.40 -10.10 14.40
N PRO A 76 -4.50 -10.23 15.39
CA PRO A 76 -3.25 -9.47 15.46
C PRO A 76 -2.36 -9.61 14.22
N ALA A 77 -2.35 -10.79 13.60
CA ALA A 77 -1.59 -11.02 12.36
C ALA A 77 -2.06 -10.11 11.22
N THR A 78 -3.38 -9.89 11.10
CA THR A 78 -3.99 -8.99 10.12
C THR A 78 -3.55 -7.54 10.37
N LEU A 79 -3.60 -7.09 11.62
CA LEU A 79 -3.12 -5.76 12.01
C LEU A 79 -1.66 -5.53 11.62
N TYR A 80 -0.76 -6.46 11.96
CA TYR A 80 0.65 -6.33 11.63
C TYR A 80 0.91 -6.37 10.12
N SER A 81 0.18 -7.21 9.38
CA SER A 81 0.25 -7.25 7.91
C SER A 81 -0.15 -5.90 7.30
N TRP A 82 -1.25 -5.30 7.76
CA TRP A 82 -1.69 -3.98 7.29
C TRP A 82 -0.73 -2.87 7.66
N LYS A 83 -0.18 -2.88 8.89
CA LYS A 83 0.82 -1.92 9.31
C LYS A 83 2.06 -1.97 8.40
N ALA A 84 2.56 -3.18 8.11
CA ALA A 84 3.72 -3.36 7.25
C ALA A 84 3.45 -2.85 5.82
N ALA A 85 2.29 -3.19 5.25
CA ALA A 85 1.86 -2.69 3.94
C ALA A 85 1.75 -1.16 3.92
N PHE A 86 1.07 -0.57 4.90
CA PHE A 86 0.90 0.88 5.01
C PHE A 86 2.22 1.63 5.11
N LEU A 87 3.17 1.16 5.92
CA LEU A 87 4.47 1.82 6.04
C LEU A 87 5.27 1.77 4.73
N LYS A 88 5.15 0.67 3.97
CA LYS A 88 5.76 0.56 2.64
C LYS A 88 5.10 1.51 1.66
N ASP A 89 3.77 1.50 1.56
CA ASP A 89 3.01 2.32 0.63
C ASP A 89 3.18 3.81 0.95
N LYS A 90 3.21 4.20 2.23
CA LYS A 90 3.50 5.56 2.68
C LYS A 90 4.85 6.06 2.18
N ARG A 91 5.90 5.24 2.25
CA ARG A 91 7.24 5.62 1.76
C ARG A 91 7.23 5.87 0.25
N ILE A 92 6.57 4.99 -0.50
CA ILE A 92 6.43 5.13 -1.97
C ILE A 92 5.65 6.40 -2.30
N TRP A 93 4.51 6.61 -1.64
CA TRP A 93 3.65 7.78 -1.84
C TRP A 93 4.38 9.10 -1.57
N LEU A 94 5.04 9.21 -0.41
CA LEU A 94 5.79 10.42 -0.06
C LEU A 94 7.00 10.63 -0.99
N GLY A 95 7.66 9.56 -1.44
CA GLY A 95 8.72 9.65 -2.44
C GLY A 95 8.22 10.18 -3.79
N ALA A 96 7.05 9.74 -4.25
CA ALA A 96 6.44 10.25 -5.47
C ALA A 96 6.04 11.73 -5.37
N LEU A 97 5.53 12.18 -4.22
CA LEU A 97 5.27 13.60 -3.99
C LEU A 97 6.56 14.42 -3.98
N GLN A 98 7.64 13.90 -3.40
CA GLN A 98 8.95 14.57 -3.43
C GLN A 98 9.48 14.71 -4.85
N ASP A 99 9.30 13.71 -5.71
CA ASP A 99 9.68 13.77 -7.13
C ASP A 99 8.96 14.91 -7.87
N THR A 100 7.65 15.10 -7.63
CA THR A 100 6.90 16.22 -8.24
C THR A 100 7.41 17.60 -7.84
N LEU A 101 8.10 17.71 -6.70
CA LEU A 101 8.66 18.94 -6.18
C LEU A 101 10.14 19.13 -6.52
N THR A 102 10.79 18.12 -7.11
CA THR A 102 12.24 18.11 -7.35
C THR A 102 12.50 18.11 -8.86
N SER A 103 13.21 19.11 -9.36
CA SER A 103 13.58 19.13 -10.78
C SER A 103 14.66 18.08 -11.10
N ALA A 104 14.71 17.63 -12.35
CA ALA A 104 15.76 16.71 -12.80
C ALA A 104 17.17 17.24 -12.54
N LYS A 105 17.38 18.57 -12.66
CA LYS A 105 18.67 19.21 -12.38
C LYS A 105 19.05 19.09 -10.91
N GLU A 106 18.15 19.46 -10.00
CA GLU A 106 18.38 19.39 -8.55
C GLU A 106 18.68 17.95 -8.11
N PHE A 107 17.94 16.98 -8.66
CA PHE A 107 18.17 15.57 -8.35
C PHE A 107 19.53 15.05 -8.85
N LEU A 108 19.95 15.44 -10.06
CA LEU A 108 21.28 15.11 -10.58
C LEU A 108 22.40 15.73 -9.75
N ASP A 109 22.29 17.01 -9.40
CA ASP A 109 23.27 17.69 -8.53
C ASP A 109 23.37 17.02 -7.17
N PHE A 110 22.24 16.57 -6.61
CA PHE A 110 22.19 15.79 -5.37
C PHE A 110 22.89 14.43 -5.51
N LEU A 111 22.56 13.65 -6.55
CA LEU A 111 23.16 12.33 -6.79
C LEU A 111 24.67 12.40 -6.92
N LEU A 112 25.18 13.35 -7.71
CA LEU A 112 26.62 13.49 -7.98
C LEU A 112 27.44 13.94 -6.76
N ARG A 113 26.82 14.59 -5.76
CA ARG A 113 27.53 15.14 -4.61
C ARG A 113 27.40 14.31 -3.34
N ARG A 114 26.21 13.79 -3.05
CA ARG A 114 25.89 13.18 -1.73
C ARG A 114 24.92 11.99 -1.80
N GLY A 115 24.15 11.86 -2.87
CA GLY A 115 23.04 10.91 -2.92
C GLY A 115 23.45 9.43 -2.97
N LEU A 116 24.61 9.13 -3.55
CA LEU A 116 25.09 7.76 -3.72
C LEU A 116 25.59 7.12 -2.41
N GLU A 117 26.07 7.92 -1.46
CA GLU A 117 26.67 7.40 -0.20
C GLU A 117 25.62 7.02 0.86
N HIS A 118 24.45 7.67 0.86
CA HIS A 118 23.48 7.53 1.97
C HIS A 118 22.14 6.94 1.56
N ASN A 119 21.67 7.16 0.33
CA ASN A 119 20.28 6.87 -0.03
C ASN A 119 20.12 5.72 -1.04
N LEU A 120 21.24 5.23 -1.59
CA LEU A 120 21.21 4.16 -2.59
C LEU A 120 20.70 2.83 -2.00
N GLY A 121 21.08 2.52 -0.76
CA GLY A 121 20.62 1.31 -0.06
C GLY A 121 19.12 1.34 0.25
N GLU A 122 18.57 2.49 0.65
CA GLU A 122 17.12 2.64 0.86
C GLU A 122 16.35 2.46 -0.45
N PHE A 123 16.85 3.03 -1.54
CA PHE A 123 16.27 2.84 -2.86
C PHE A 123 16.23 1.36 -3.25
N PHE A 124 17.33 0.61 -3.07
CA PHE A 124 17.36 -0.82 -3.36
C PHE A 124 16.39 -1.62 -2.49
N ALA A 125 16.30 -1.32 -1.19
CA ALA A 125 15.38 -1.99 -0.28
C ALA A 125 13.90 -1.78 -0.67
N ILE A 126 13.55 -0.60 -1.19
CA ILE A 126 12.17 -0.26 -1.57
C ILE A 126 11.86 -0.76 -2.99
N ALA A 127 12.72 -0.47 -3.95
CA ALA A 127 12.49 -0.72 -5.37
C ALA A 127 12.83 -2.16 -5.79
N ASN A 128 13.64 -2.87 -4.98
CA ASN A 128 14.17 -4.20 -5.27
C ASN A 128 14.84 -4.30 -6.66
N ARG A 129 15.55 -3.23 -7.05
CA ARG A 129 16.29 -3.11 -8.31
C ARG A 129 17.28 -1.95 -8.24
N SER A 130 18.30 -1.97 -9.10
CA SER A 130 19.21 -0.84 -9.25
C SER A 130 18.60 0.32 -10.06
N LEU A 131 19.20 1.51 -9.96
CA LEU A 131 18.89 2.63 -10.85
C LEU A 131 19.15 2.20 -12.30
N PHE A 132 18.29 2.64 -13.22
CA PHE A 132 18.31 2.27 -14.64
C PHE A 132 18.05 0.78 -14.97
N GLN A 133 17.73 -0.06 -13.98
CA GLN A 133 17.35 -1.45 -14.22
C GLN A 133 15.87 -1.53 -14.67
N THR A 134 15.65 -1.55 -15.98
CA THR A 134 14.30 -1.58 -16.60
C THR A 134 13.61 -2.95 -16.53
N ARG A 135 14.34 -4.03 -16.25
CA ARG A 135 13.79 -5.38 -16.09
C ARG A 135 14.11 -5.94 -14.71
N ILE A 136 13.05 -6.28 -13.96
CA ILE A 136 13.19 -7.12 -12.76
C ILE A 136 13.47 -8.53 -13.27
N ILE A 137 14.70 -9.03 -13.08
CA ILE A 137 14.99 -10.45 -13.24
C ILE A 137 14.15 -11.15 -12.17
N ARG A 138 13.17 -11.97 -12.57
CA ARG A 138 12.37 -12.79 -11.64
C ARG A 138 13.24 -13.91 -11.07
N GLY A 139 14.16 -13.55 -10.18
CA GLY A 139 14.88 -14.46 -9.29
C GLY A 139 14.67 -13.99 -7.86
N ASN A 140 14.48 -14.91 -6.92
CA ASN A 140 14.27 -14.63 -5.49
C ASN A 140 15.51 -14.07 -4.77
N GLY A 141 16.34 -13.27 -5.45
CA GLY A 141 17.49 -12.60 -4.85
C GLY A 141 17.06 -11.26 -4.26
N SER A 142 17.22 -11.09 -2.95
CA SER A 142 17.22 -9.76 -2.33
C SER A 142 18.51 -9.05 -2.71
N PHE A 143 18.43 -7.84 -3.27
CA PHE A 143 19.61 -6.98 -3.43
C PHE A 143 20.00 -6.41 -2.06
N THR A 144 21.15 -6.80 -1.55
CA THR A 144 21.82 -6.14 -0.42
C THR A 144 23.02 -5.36 -0.96
N PRO A 145 23.17 -4.06 -0.65
CA PRO A 145 24.42 -3.36 -0.92
C PRO A 145 25.54 -3.91 -0.01
N ASP A 146 26.77 -3.87 -0.51
CA ASP A 146 27.99 -4.12 0.29
C ASP A 146 28.22 -2.98 1.29
#